data_AF-A0A4Y6QZR7-F1
#
_entry.id   AF-A0A4Y6QZR7-F1
#
_cell.length_a   1.000
_cell.length_b   1.000
_cell.length_c   1.000
_cell.angle_alpha   90.00
_cell.angle_beta   90.00
_cell.angle_gamma   90.00
#
_symmetry.space_group_name_H-M   'P 1'
#
loop_
_entity.id
_entity.type
_entity.pdbx_description
1 polymer ?
#
loop_
_entity_poly.entity_id
_entity_poly.type
_entity_poly.pdbx_seq_one_letter_code
_entity_poly.pdbx_strand_id
1 'polypeptide(L)'
;MREAGFDIVPCQVSADPDESEKMVRECLAVRPVQVAMIGAGVRMAEEHTLLFERVVNLLSELVPGIVFCFNTSPETTIDALRRRARPSN
;
A
#
# COMPACT_ATOMS: atom_id res chain seq x y z
N MET A 1 -3.28 14.78 1.88
CA MET A 1 -3.35 13.71 0.85
C MET A 1 -4.33 14.06 -0.26
N ARG A 2 -5.63 14.23 0.03
CA ARG A 2 -6.60 14.76 -0.96
C ARG A 2 -6.20 16.14 -1.49
N GLU A 3 -5.74 17.03 -0.61
CA GLU A 3 -5.19 18.35 -0.98
C GLU A 3 -3.93 18.28 -1.86
N ALA A 4 -3.22 17.15 -1.84
CA ALA A 4 -2.04 16.91 -2.68
C ALA A 4 -2.41 16.26 -4.03
N GLY A 5 -3.70 16.15 -4.35
CA GLY A 5 -4.21 15.55 -5.59
C GLY A 5 -4.28 14.02 -5.57
N PHE A 6 -4.07 13.37 -4.41
CA PHE A 6 -4.17 11.92 -4.30
C PHE A 6 -5.51 11.50 -3.74
N ASP A 7 -6.22 10.65 -4.48
CA ASP A 7 -7.35 9.89 -3.97
C ASP A 7 -6.84 8.55 -3.43
N ILE A 8 -7.19 8.23 -2.19
CA ILE A 8 -6.56 7.14 -1.44
C ILE A 8 -7.62 6.18 -0.96
N VAL A 9 -7.32 4.88 -1.11
CA VAL A 9 -8.05 3.80 -0.44
C VAL A 9 -7.26 3.46 0.82
N PRO A 10 -7.75 3.84 2.02
CA PRO A 10 -7.11 3.41 3.25
C PRO A 10 -7.31 1.89 3.41
N CYS A 11 -6.21 1.18 3.61
CA CYS A 11 -6.23 -0.24 3.94
C CYS A 11 -5.46 -0.45 5.24
N GLN A 12 -6.16 -0.87 6.29
CA GLN A 12 -5.51 -1.33 7.52
C GLN A 12 -5.32 -2.83 7.39
N VAL A 13 -4.10 -3.31 7.63
CA VAL A 13 -3.80 -4.74 7.64
C VAL A 13 -3.65 -5.21 9.08
N SER A 14 -4.00 -6.46 9.33
CA SER A 14 -3.81 -7.12 10.63
C SER A 14 -2.34 -7.55 10.79
N ALA A 15 -1.94 -7.96 12.00
CA ALA A 15 -0.70 -8.71 12.18
C ALA A 15 -0.84 -10.17 11.68
N ASP A 16 -2.08 -10.66 11.54
CA ASP A 16 -2.37 -11.96 10.95
C ASP A 16 -2.30 -11.89 9.41
N PRO A 17 -1.49 -12.74 8.74
CA PRO A 17 -1.33 -12.70 7.28
C PRO A 17 -2.59 -13.06 6.49
N ASP A 18 -3.41 -13.98 6.97
CA ASP A 18 -4.57 -14.48 6.21
C ASP A 18 -5.72 -13.46 6.28
N GLU A 19 -5.95 -12.88 7.46
CA GLU A 19 -6.87 -11.74 7.61
C GLU A 19 -6.39 -10.53 6.81
N SER A 20 -5.08 -10.27 6.78
CA SER A 20 -4.52 -9.17 5.99
C SER A 20 -4.74 -9.33 4.49
N GLU A 21 -4.60 -10.55 3.96
CA GLU A 21 -4.90 -10.83 2.56
C GLU A 21 -6.37 -10.53 2.24
N LYS A 22 -7.29 -10.95 3.10
CA LYS A 22 -8.72 -10.66 2.94
C LYS A 22 -8.99 -9.15 2.94
N MET A 23 -8.41 -8.42 3.89
CA MET A 23 -8.55 -6.97 3.98
C MET A 23 -7.99 -6.28 2.72
N VAL A 24 -6.84 -6.70 2.21
CA VAL A 24 -6.26 -6.15 0.97
C VAL A 24 -7.22 -6.36 -0.22
N ARG A 25 -7.81 -7.54 -0.35
CA ARG A 25 -8.78 -7.83 -1.42
C ARG A 25 -10.03 -6.94 -1.32
N GLU A 26 -10.55 -6.75 -0.12
CA GLU A 26 -11.69 -5.86 0.15
C GLU A 26 -11.36 -4.40 -0.19
N CYS A 27 -10.17 -3.93 0.19
CA CYS A 27 -9.70 -2.60 -0.15
C CYS A 27 -9.62 -2.39 -1.67
N LEU A 28 -9.05 -3.36 -2.40
CA LEU A 28 -8.93 -3.28 -3.86
C LEU A 28 -10.29 -3.34 -4.58
N ALA A 29 -11.31 -3.95 -3.96
CA ALA A 29 -12.66 -3.99 -4.50
C ALA A 29 -13.36 -2.62 -4.45
N VAL A 30 -12.93 -1.69 -3.58
CA VAL A 30 -13.51 -0.34 -3.47
C VAL A 30 -13.31 0.43 -4.77
N ARG A 31 -12.10 0.37 -5.36
CA ARG A 31 -11.75 1.03 -6.63
C ARG A 31 -10.40 0.59 -7.16
N PRO A 32 -10.14 0.75 -8.47
CA PRO A 32 -8.83 0.53 -9.05
C PRO A 32 -7.76 1.42 -8.42
N VAL A 33 -6.59 0.83 -8.16
CA VAL A 33 -5.38 1.52 -7.72
C VAL A 33 -4.24 1.17 -8.64
N GLN A 34 -3.24 2.06 -8.74
CA GLN A 34 -2.02 1.81 -9.52
C GLN A 34 -0.75 1.93 -8.66
N VAL A 35 -0.90 2.44 -7.44
CA VAL A 35 0.21 2.66 -6.50
C VAL A 35 -0.19 2.13 -5.14
N ALA A 36 0.69 1.33 -4.55
CA ALA A 36 0.56 0.86 -3.18
C ALA A 36 1.62 1.55 -2.31
N MET A 37 1.17 2.29 -1.30
CA MET A 37 2.05 2.84 -0.27
C MET A 37 1.98 1.93 0.97
N ILE A 38 3.08 1.27 1.29
CA ILE A 38 3.16 0.39 2.47
C ILE A 38 3.91 1.11 3.58
N GLY A 39 3.24 1.31 4.71
CA GLY A 39 3.77 2.05 5.85
C GLY A 39 4.90 1.31 6.60
N ALA A 40 5.70 2.05 7.36
CA ALA A 40 6.80 1.49 8.14
C ALA A 40 6.36 0.43 9.17
N GLY A 41 5.14 0.53 9.71
CA GLY A 41 4.61 -0.43 10.68
C GLY A 41 4.52 -1.87 10.14
N VAL A 42 4.37 -2.05 8.82
CA VAL A 42 4.36 -3.37 8.18
C VAL A 42 5.76 -3.81 7.77
N ARG A 43 6.68 -2.87 7.48
CA ARG A 43 7.98 -3.15 6.85
C ARG A 43 9.16 -3.28 7.79
N MET A 44 9.13 -2.56 8.91
CA MET A 44 10.34 -2.31 9.70
C MET A 44 10.44 -3.18 10.96
N ALA A 45 9.40 -3.94 11.28
CA ALA A 45 9.44 -4.93 12.36
C ALA A 45 9.82 -6.29 11.76
N GLU A 46 10.83 -6.96 12.33
CA GLU A 46 11.30 -8.26 11.84
C GLU A 46 10.19 -9.32 11.85
N GLU A 47 9.32 -9.28 12.86
CA GLU A 47 8.14 -10.16 12.98
C GLU A 47 7.14 -10.01 11.82
N HIS A 48 7.15 -8.88 11.12
CA HIS A 48 6.24 -8.61 10.00
C HIS A 48 6.84 -8.96 8.64
N THR A 49 8.04 -9.56 8.59
CA THR A 49 8.70 -9.89 7.31
C THR A 49 7.81 -10.75 6.40
N LEU A 50 7.19 -11.80 6.94
CA LEU A 50 6.30 -12.68 6.17
C LEU A 50 5.02 -11.97 5.73
N LEU A 51 4.44 -11.14 6.59
CA LEU A 51 3.27 -10.32 6.26
C LEU A 51 3.60 -9.37 5.10
N PHE A 52 4.74 -8.68 5.18
CA PHE A 52 5.18 -7.75 4.16
C PHE A 52 5.40 -8.45 2.81
N GLU A 53 6.11 -9.59 2.81
CA GLU A 53 6.32 -10.39 1.61
C GLU A 53 4.97 -10.79 0.98
N ARG A 54 4.03 -11.29 1.80
CA ARG A 54 2.72 -11.72 1.33
C ARG A 54 1.91 -10.60 0.72
N VAL A 55 1.87 -9.43 1.36
CA VAL A 55 1.15 -8.26 0.85
C VAL A 55 1.76 -7.78 -0.47
N VAL A 56 3.08 -7.75 -0.61
CA VAL A 56 3.76 -7.34 -1.85
C VAL A 56 3.43 -8.30 -3.00
N ASN A 57 3.52 -9.61 -2.75
CA ASN A 57 3.22 -10.63 -3.76
C ASN A 57 1.75 -10.59 -4.17
N LEU A 58 0.83 -10.52 -3.21
CA LEU A 58 -0.61 -10.44 -3.45
C LEU A 58 -0.97 -9.20 -4.29
N LEU A 59 -0.45 -8.03 -3.95
CA LEU A 59 -0.70 -6.80 -4.71
C LEU A 59 -0.16 -6.89 -6.14
N SER A 60 0.99 -7.53 -6.32
CA SER A 60 1.59 -7.74 -7.65
C SER A 60 0.76 -8.69 -8.51
N GLU A 61 0.13 -9.71 -7.90
CA GLU A 61 -0.77 -10.65 -8.57
C GLU A 61 -2.09 -9.98 -8.95
N LEU A 62 -2.72 -9.27 -8.01
CA LEU A 62 -4.06 -8.70 -8.19
C LEU A 62 -4.08 -7.44 -9.05
N VAL A 63 -2.98 -6.68 -9.08
CA VAL A 63 -2.89 -5.42 -9.80
C VAL A 63 -1.65 -5.44 -10.69
N PRO A 64 -1.77 -5.97 -11.92
CA PRO A 64 -0.67 -5.97 -12.87
C PRO A 64 -0.11 -4.55 -13.09
N GLY A 65 1.19 -4.39 -12.87
CA GLY A 65 1.87 -3.10 -13.01
C GLY A 65 1.75 -2.16 -11.81
N ILE A 66 1.28 -2.65 -10.65
CA ILE A 66 1.29 -1.88 -9.39
C ILE A 66 2.69 -1.33 -9.11
N VAL A 67 2.75 -0.06 -8.71
CA VAL A 67 3.98 0.57 -8.26
C VAL A 67 3.99 0.66 -6.74
N PHE A 68 5.01 0.10 -6.11
CA PHE A 68 5.20 0.21 -4.67
C PHE A 68 5.95 1.49 -4.31
N CYS A 69 5.50 2.16 -3.26
CA CYS A 69 6.22 3.27 -2.64
C CYS A 69 6.25 3.13 -1.12
N PHE A 70 7.30 3.67 -0.51
CA PHE A 70 7.60 3.51 0.90
C PHE A 70 7.97 4.86 1.49
N ASN A 71 7.29 5.22 2.57
CA ASN A 71 7.63 6.38 3.39
C ASN A 71 8.67 6.00 4.46
N THR A 72 9.40 6.98 4.98
CA THR A 72 10.29 6.81 6.14
C THR A 72 9.62 7.27 7.43
N SER A 73 8.54 8.04 7.32
CA SER A 73 7.71 8.54 8.41
C SER A 73 6.31 8.91 7.89
N PRO A 74 5.30 9.09 8.75
CA PRO A 74 3.97 9.54 8.32
C PRO A 74 3.99 10.81 7.46
N GLU A 75 4.88 11.76 7.78
CA GLU A 75 5.01 13.06 7.11
C GLU A 75 5.53 12.92 5.67
N THR A 76 6.35 11.90 5.39
CA THR A 76 6.96 11.68 4.06
C THR A 76 6.07 10.90 3.09
N THR A 77 4.83 10.60 3.49
CA THR A 77 3.92 9.79 2.68
C THR A 77 3.55 10.45 1.35
N ILE A 78 3.33 11.78 1.35
CA ILE A 78 3.02 12.52 0.12
C ILE A 78 4.22 12.50 -0.82
N ASP A 79 5.44 12.67 -0.30
CA ASP A 79 6.65 12.62 -1.12
C ASP A 79 6.90 11.22 -1.68
N ALA A 80 6.60 10.17 -0.90
CA ALA A 80 6.65 8.78 -1.37
C ALA A 80 5.70 8.52 -2.54
N LEU A 81 4.47 9.01 -2.43
CA LEU A 81 3.49 8.94 -3.52
C LEU A 81 3.96 9.74 -4.73
N ARG A 82 4.43 10.98 -4.57
CA ARG A 82 4.92 11.82 -5.68
C ARG A 82 6.07 11.22 -6.48
N ARG A 83 6.94 10.41 -5.86
CA ARG A 83 8.04 9.73 -6.57
C ARG A 83 7.54 8.69 -7.60
N ARG A 84 6.32 8.18 -7.42
CA ARG A 84 5.87 6.94 -8.08
C ARG A 84 4.49 7.04 -8.73
N ALA A 85 3.56 7.77 -8.12
CA ALA A 85 2.26 8.06 -8.67
C ALA A 85 2.38 9.10 -9.78
N ARG A 86 1.86 8.76 -10.95
CA ARG A 86 1.57 9.78 -11.95
C ARG A 86 0.33 10.54 -11.49
N PRO A 87 0.34 11.88 -11.48
CA PRO A 87 -0.89 12.62 -11.27
C PRO A 87 -1.91 12.18 -12.33
N SER A 88 -3.15 11.95 -11.91
CA SER A 88 -4.27 11.79 -12.84
C SER A 88 -4.35 13.05 -13.69
N ASN A 89 -4.24 12.90 -15.01
CA ASN A 89 -4.36 14.00 -15.96
C ASN A 89 -5.82 14.49 -16.06
#